data_AF-A0A7J6NGM2-F1
#
_entry.id   AF-A0A7J6NGM2-F1
#
_cell.length_a   1.000
_cell.length_b   1.000
_cell.length_c   1.000
_cell.angle_alpha   90.00
_cell.angle_beta   90.00
_cell.angle_gamma   90.00
#
_symmetry.space_group_name_H-M   'P 1'
#
loop_
_entity.id
_entity.type
_entity.pdbx_description
1 polymer ?
#
loop_
_entity_poly.entity_id
_entity_poly.type
_entity_poly.pdbx_seq_one_letter_code
_entity_poly.pdbx_strand_id
1 'polypeptide(L)'
;ALHERIALELPVATPQICEQITQLLGVEPTKEFFLVRCLKQTLEAYVAKQYDLTTFLSDMEAHIGFLRAFRKNQVKDDIIKKPEAVVMCEECEDKSAVLKCEVCQDYYCQDCFNATHATGNRRGHITADVEQLVCAACDEIIATCQCVQCGSFFCDNCYVTTHASRPELHNHLKRVISGLICQECEHLNATVLCEDCVDLFCTQCFIKLHGRGRRRQHVHLSIDNTGQVFRGGFLVPPEEAQVLID
;
A
#
# COMPACT_ATOMS: atom_id res chain seq x y z
N ALA A 1 -1.15 9.85 37.17
CA ALA A 1 -1.17 8.69 36.25
C ALA A 1 -0.13 8.81 35.13
N LEU A 2 -0.37 9.51 34.00
CA LEU A 2 0.60 9.55 32.88
C LEU A 2 1.91 10.29 33.24
N HIS A 3 1.78 11.47 33.86
CA HIS A 3 2.90 12.29 34.31
C HIS A 3 3.79 11.60 35.36
N GLU A 4 3.21 10.83 36.28
CA GLU A 4 3.97 10.04 37.27
C GLU A 4 4.75 8.89 36.63
N ARG A 5 4.21 8.26 35.58
CA ARG A 5 4.91 7.18 34.87
C ARG A 5 6.11 7.70 34.08
N ILE A 6 5.95 8.88 33.47
CA ILE A 6 7.04 9.59 32.77
C ILE A 6 8.16 9.94 33.74
N ALA A 7 7.82 10.46 34.92
CA ALA A 7 8.79 10.78 35.97
C ALA A 7 9.52 9.54 36.55
N LEU A 8 8.94 8.35 36.38
CA LEU A 8 9.48 7.07 36.84
C LEU A 8 10.12 6.22 35.72
N GLU A 9 10.32 6.79 34.52
CA GLU A 9 10.84 6.08 33.32
C GLU A 9 10.06 4.79 32.97
N LEU A 10 8.79 4.70 33.36
CA LEU A 10 7.95 3.54 33.08
C LEU A 10 7.37 3.62 31.67
N PRO A 11 7.14 2.48 30.99
CA PRO A 11 6.54 2.47 29.66
C PRO A 11 5.16 3.13 29.71
N VAL A 12 4.98 4.17 28.90
CA VAL A 12 3.78 5.01 28.89
C VAL A 12 2.66 4.39 28.06
N ALA A 13 2.99 3.59 27.05
CA ALA A 13 2.02 2.83 26.27
C ALA A 13 1.61 1.53 27.01
N THR A 14 0.91 1.66 28.14
CA THR A 14 0.29 0.52 28.82
C THR A 14 -0.95 0.03 28.06
N PRO A 15 -1.35 -1.25 28.21
CA PRO A 15 -2.56 -1.75 27.58
C PRO A 15 -3.80 -0.88 27.84
N GLN A 16 -3.97 -0.42 29.07
CA GLN A 16 -5.09 0.45 29.48
C GLN A 16 -5.08 1.82 28.79
N ILE A 17 -3.90 2.44 28.65
CA ILE A 17 -3.76 3.74 27.97
C ILE A 17 -4.00 3.58 26.46
N CYS A 18 -3.46 2.51 25.87
CA CYS A 18 -3.71 2.17 24.47
C CYS A 18 -5.21 1.92 24.22
N GLU A 19 -5.90 1.15 25.07
CA GLU A 19 -7.33 0.87 24.96
C GLU A 19 -8.18 2.16 24.98
N GLN A 20 -7.90 3.07 25.92
CA GLN A 20 -8.60 4.35 26.03
C GLN A 20 -8.40 5.22 24.78
N ILE A 21 -7.17 5.30 24.28
CA ILE A 21 -6.88 6.12 23.09
C ILE A 21 -7.46 5.47 21.83
N THR A 22 -7.39 4.15 21.68
CA THR A 22 -8.03 3.45 20.55
C THR A 22 -9.54 3.66 20.55
N GLN A 23 -10.18 3.67 21.71
CA GLN A 23 -11.62 3.93 21.83
C GLN A 23 -11.98 5.35 21.39
N LEU A 24 -11.16 6.36 21.75
CA LEU A 24 -11.35 7.74 21.28
C LEU A 24 -11.12 7.91 19.78
N LEU A 25 -10.25 7.09 19.19
CA LEU A 25 -9.94 7.08 17.76
C LEU A 25 -10.90 6.20 16.95
N GLY A 26 -11.88 5.55 17.58
CA GLY A 26 -12.82 4.66 16.92
C GLY A 26 -12.17 3.39 16.35
N VAL A 27 -11.04 2.96 16.92
CA VAL A 27 -10.30 1.75 16.52
C VAL A 27 -10.69 0.59 17.43
N GLU A 28 -11.01 -0.56 16.84
CA GLU A 28 -11.33 -1.80 17.54
C GLU A 28 -10.05 -2.64 17.78
N PRO A 29 -9.49 -2.65 19.01
CA PRO A 29 -8.15 -3.18 19.26
C PRO A 29 -8.01 -4.69 19.06
N THR A 30 -9.14 -5.41 19.01
CA THR A 30 -9.21 -6.85 18.77
C THR A 30 -9.21 -7.24 17.29
N LYS A 31 -9.35 -6.27 16.37
CA LYS A 31 -9.38 -6.48 14.92
C LYS A 31 -8.30 -5.69 14.19
N GLU A 32 -8.03 -4.46 14.64
CA GLU A 32 -7.15 -3.51 13.97
C GLU A 32 -5.75 -3.47 14.60
N PHE A 33 -5.12 -4.63 14.77
CA PHE A 33 -3.84 -4.79 15.48
C PHE A 33 -2.69 -3.92 14.94
N PHE A 34 -2.71 -3.62 13.63
CA PHE A 34 -1.74 -2.74 13.00
C PHE A 34 -1.84 -1.31 13.55
N LEU A 35 -3.06 -0.76 13.63
CA LEU A 35 -3.31 0.58 14.16
C LEU A 35 -2.95 0.67 15.65
N VAL A 36 -3.25 -0.36 16.43
CA VAL A 36 -2.83 -0.45 17.84
C VAL A 36 -1.31 -0.41 17.99
N ARG A 37 -0.57 -1.10 17.10
CA ARG A 37 0.90 -1.08 17.10
C ARG A 37 1.46 0.29 16.72
N CYS A 38 0.92 0.93 15.69
CA CYS A 38 1.31 2.28 15.29
C CYS A 38 1.08 3.30 16.42
N LEU A 39 -0.06 3.21 17.11
CA LEU A 39 -0.35 4.03 18.29
C LEU A 39 0.72 3.83 19.37
N LYS A 40 1.01 2.57 19.73
CA LYS A 40 2.00 2.23 20.75
C LYS A 40 3.38 2.83 20.44
N GLN A 41 3.92 2.56 19.26
CA GLN A 41 5.24 3.04 18.84
C GLN A 41 5.33 4.57 18.85
N THR A 42 4.26 5.24 18.43
CA THR A 42 4.24 6.69 18.36
C THR A 42 4.13 7.33 19.76
N LEU A 43 3.34 6.74 20.66
CA LEU A 43 3.25 7.18 22.06
C LEU A 43 4.61 7.04 22.78
N GLU A 44 5.30 5.92 22.57
CA GLU A 44 6.64 5.69 23.14
C GLU A 44 7.66 6.70 22.60
N ALA A 45 7.65 6.96 21.28
CA ALA A 45 8.52 7.96 20.66
C ALA A 45 8.21 9.40 21.10
N TYR A 46 6.94 9.72 21.38
CA TYR A 46 6.51 11.03 21.85
C TYR A 46 7.04 11.32 23.26
N VAL A 47 6.91 10.34 24.17
CA VAL A 47 7.38 10.45 25.55
C VAL A 47 8.90 10.56 25.64
N ALA A 48 9.62 9.84 24.78
CA ALA A 48 11.08 9.87 24.73
C ALA A 48 11.65 11.27 24.45
N LYS A 49 10.86 12.20 23.88
CA LYS A 49 11.31 13.55 23.54
C LYS A 49 11.28 14.56 24.69
N GLN A 50 10.80 14.18 25.88
CA GLN A 50 10.66 15.00 27.10
C GLN A 50 9.81 16.28 26.93
N TYR A 51 8.86 16.49 27.84
CA TYR A 51 7.97 17.65 27.84
C TYR A 51 8.71 18.89 28.36
N ASP A 52 9.12 19.78 27.47
CA ASP A 52 9.51 21.15 27.82
C ASP A 52 8.33 22.10 27.52
N LEU A 53 8.00 23.00 28.45
CA LEU A 53 6.88 23.95 28.29
C LEU A 53 7.16 24.97 27.17
N THR A 54 8.41 25.10 26.74
CA THR A 54 8.83 25.96 25.63
C THR A 54 8.42 25.42 24.25
N THR A 55 8.11 24.12 24.14
CA THR A 55 7.75 23.47 22.87
C THR A 55 6.24 23.34 22.66
N PHE A 56 5.40 23.90 23.53
CA PHE A 56 3.93 23.70 23.51
C PHE A 56 3.26 23.85 22.13
N LEU A 57 3.67 24.81 21.30
CA LEU A 57 3.15 24.97 19.94
C LEU A 57 3.64 23.87 18.98
N SER A 58 4.93 23.49 19.07
CA SER A 58 5.49 22.33 18.36
C SER A 58 4.85 21.02 18.84
N ASP A 59 4.46 20.94 20.10
CA ASP A 59 3.80 19.77 20.69
C ASP A 59 2.34 19.67 20.24
N MET A 60 1.61 20.79 20.15
CA MET A 60 0.28 20.83 19.54
C MET A 60 0.32 20.51 18.04
N GLU A 61 1.31 21.02 17.30
CA GLU A 61 1.54 20.64 15.89
C GLU A 61 1.89 19.16 15.76
N ALA A 62 2.70 18.61 16.67
CA ALA A 62 3.01 17.18 16.71
C ALA A 62 1.79 16.32 17.05
N HIS A 63 0.88 16.78 17.91
CA HIS A 63 -0.38 16.10 18.22
C HIS A 63 -1.35 16.10 17.03
N ILE A 64 -1.52 17.24 16.34
CA ILE A 64 -2.33 17.33 15.12
C ILE A 64 -1.69 16.51 14.00
N GLY A 65 -0.36 16.56 13.88
CA GLY A 65 0.42 15.73 12.95
C GLY A 65 0.26 14.24 13.23
N PHE A 66 0.27 13.83 14.51
CA PHE A 66 0.01 12.45 14.93
C PHE A 66 -1.41 12.01 14.55
N LEU A 67 -2.44 12.78 14.87
CA LEU A 67 -3.81 12.44 14.53
C LEU A 67 -4.00 12.33 13.01
N ARG A 68 -3.41 13.24 12.23
CA ARG A 68 -3.42 13.16 10.76
C ARG A 68 -2.67 11.92 10.25
N ALA A 69 -1.49 11.61 10.78
CA ALA A 69 -0.72 10.44 10.38
C ALA A 69 -1.44 9.13 10.75
N PHE A 70 -2.06 9.08 11.93
CA PHE A 70 -2.84 7.94 12.39
C PHE A 70 -4.09 7.74 11.54
N ARG A 71 -4.86 8.79 11.27
CA ARG A 71 -6.03 8.74 10.37
C ARG A 71 -5.63 8.38 8.95
N LYS A 72 -4.49 8.89 8.44
CA LYS A 72 -3.92 8.45 7.17
C LYS A 72 -3.61 6.94 7.17
N ASN A 73 -3.05 6.41 8.26
CA ASN A 73 -2.81 4.97 8.39
C ASN A 73 -4.10 4.16 8.53
N GLN A 74 -5.14 4.71 9.17
CA GLN A 74 -6.45 4.10 9.28
C GLN A 74 -7.15 4.03 7.92
N VAL A 75 -7.14 5.11 7.15
CA VAL A 75 -7.64 5.11 5.76
C VAL A 75 -6.85 4.14 4.89
N LYS A 76 -5.52 4.05 5.08
CA LYS A 76 -4.72 3.01 4.44
C LYS A 76 -5.15 1.61 4.87
N ASP A 77 -5.42 1.36 6.15
CA ASP A 77 -5.89 0.04 6.61
C ASP A 77 -7.27 -0.31 6.03
N ASP A 78 -8.21 0.65 6.06
CA ASP A 78 -9.58 0.51 5.57
C ASP A 78 -9.63 0.21 4.06
N ILE A 79 -8.72 0.80 3.29
CA ILE A 79 -8.74 0.75 1.83
C ILE A 79 -7.79 -0.31 1.26
N ILE A 80 -6.62 -0.51 1.89
CA ILE A 80 -5.63 -1.50 1.43
C ILE A 80 -6.01 -2.92 1.87
N LYS A 81 -6.72 -3.10 3.01
CA LYS A 81 -7.13 -4.45 3.47
C LYS A 81 -8.49 -4.92 2.93
N LYS A 82 -9.25 -4.07 2.25
CA LYS A 82 -10.47 -4.47 1.51
C LYS A 82 -10.47 -3.97 0.05
N PRO A 83 -9.48 -4.38 -0.77
CA PRO A 83 -9.40 -3.97 -2.15
C PRO A 83 -10.23 -4.92 -3.04
N GLU A 84 -11.43 -5.31 -2.64
CA GLU A 84 -12.27 -6.12 -3.54
C GLU A 84 -12.88 -5.26 -4.66
N ALA A 85 -13.04 -3.96 -4.41
CA ALA A 85 -13.56 -2.99 -5.36
C ALA A 85 -12.97 -1.59 -5.12
N VAL A 86 -13.04 -0.75 -6.15
CA VAL A 86 -12.73 0.67 -6.02
C VAL A 86 -13.82 1.34 -5.20
N VAL A 87 -13.42 2.15 -4.22
CA VAL A 87 -14.34 3.02 -3.49
C VAL A 87 -14.67 4.21 -4.40
N MET A 88 -15.92 4.27 -4.82
CA MET A 88 -16.44 5.34 -5.67
C MET A 88 -16.87 6.56 -4.85
N CYS A 89 -16.95 7.71 -5.50
CA CYS A 89 -17.49 8.92 -4.92
C CYS A 89 -18.98 8.75 -4.60
N GLU A 90 -19.36 9.01 -3.35
CA GLU A 90 -20.75 8.90 -2.87
C GLU A 90 -21.71 9.81 -3.65
N GLU A 91 -21.25 10.99 -4.08
CA GLU A 91 -22.13 11.98 -4.73
C GLU A 91 -22.40 11.72 -6.21
N CYS A 92 -21.42 11.23 -6.96
CA CYS A 92 -21.56 11.05 -8.41
C CYS A 92 -21.56 9.60 -8.86
N GLU A 93 -21.08 8.67 -8.02
CA GLU A 93 -20.92 7.23 -8.30
C GLU A 93 -20.11 6.90 -9.58
N ASP A 94 -19.53 7.91 -10.24
CA ASP A 94 -18.90 7.83 -11.56
C ASP A 94 -17.37 7.93 -11.51
N LYS A 95 -16.82 8.57 -10.47
CA LYS A 95 -15.38 8.73 -10.28
C LYS A 95 -14.92 8.04 -9.01
N SER A 96 -13.69 7.55 -9.01
CA SER A 96 -13.06 7.02 -7.81
C SER A 96 -12.93 8.10 -6.73
N ALA A 97 -13.11 7.70 -5.47
CA ALA A 97 -12.91 8.60 -4.36
C ALA A 97 -11.41 8.83 -4.14
N VAL A 98 -11.04 10.10 -3.92
CA VAL A 98 -9.65 10.52 -3.65
C VAL A 98 -9.49 11.07 -2.25
N LEU A 99 -10.60 11.31 -1.54
CA LEU A 99 -10.61 11.75 -0.16
C LEU A 99 -11.81 11.21 0.60
N LYS A 100 -11.65 11.10 1.92
CA LYS A 100 -12.71 10.83 2.88
C LYS A 100 -12.94 12.09 3.71
N CYS A 101 -14.20 12.49 3.87
CA CYS A 101 -14.56 13.54 4.82
C CYS A 101 -14.63 12.95 6.23
N GLU A 102 -13.83 13.42 7.18
CA GLU A 102 -13.82 12.83 8.53
C GLU A 102 -15.00 13.28 9.41
N VAL A 103 -15.76 14.28 8.96
CA VAL A 103 -16.96 14.75 9.65
C VAL A 103 -18.21 14.05 9.10
N CYS A 104 -18.33 13.97 7.78
CA CYS A 104 -19.45 13.27 7.13
C CYS A 104 -19.29 11.75 7.17
N GLN A 105 -18.04 11.26 7.25
CA GLN A 105 -17.65 9.85 7.13
C GLN A 105 -17.81 9.24 5.73
N ASP A 106 -18.17 10.03 4.71
CA ASP A 106 -18.30 9.56 3.32
C ASP A 106 -17.06 9.84 2.46
N TYR A 107 -17.04 9.20 1.30
CA TYR A 107 -15.96 9.23 0.31
C TYR A 107 -16.34 10.07 -0.91
N TYR A 108 -15.42 10.91 -1.38
CA TYR A 108 -15.70 11.85 -2.45
C TYR A 108 -14.55 11.90 -3.48
N CYS A 109 -14.92 12.16 -4.73
CA CYS A 109 -13.96 12.70 -5.70
C CYS A 109 -13.70 14.19 -5.40
N GLN A 110 -12.59 14.73 -5.92
CA GLN A 110 -12.18 16.11 -5.64
C GLN A 110 -13.24 17.14 -6.07
N ASP A 111 -13.86 16.94 -7.23
CA ASP A 111 -14.84 17.88 -7.80
C ASP A 111 -16.11 17.93 -6.94
N CYS A 112 -16.66 16.76 -6.60
CA CYS A 112 -17.86 16.66 -5.77
C CYS A 112 -17.62 17.18 -4.36
N PHE A 113 -16.45 16.91 -3.77
CA PHE A 113 -16.11 17.47 -2.47
C PHE A 113 -16.07 19.00 -2.53
N ASN A 114 -15.40 19.58 -3.52
CA ASN A 114 -15.35 21.03 -3.68
C ASN A 114 -16.75 21.62 -3.88
N ALA A 115 -17.63 20.96 -4.63
CA ALA A 115 -19.00 21.42 -4.83
C ALA A 115 -19.84 21.39 -3.54
N THR A 116 -19.76 20.30 -2.76
CA THR A 116 -20.62 20.09 -1.58
C THR A 116 -20.04 20.68 -0.29
N HIS A 117 -18.73 20.94 -0.23
CA HIS A 117 -18.02 21.43 0.96
C HIS A 117 -17.41 22.83 0.80
N ALA A 118 -17.56 23.51 -0.34
CA ALA A 118 -17.10 24.89 -0.50
C ALA A 118 -17.94 25.92 0.28
N THR A 119 -19.20 25.60 0.63
CA THR A 119 -20.14 26.58 1.20
C THR A 119 -20.93 26.02 2.39
N GLY A 120 -21.56 26.92 3.15
CA GLY A 120 -22.44 26.58 4.26
C GLY A 120 -21.75 25.91 5.45
N ASN A 121 -22.49 25.07 6.17
CA ASN A 121 -22.04 24.42 7.40
C ASN A 121 -20.97 23.34 7.19
N ARG A 122 -20.77 22.89 5.95
CA ARG A 122 -19.78 21.88 5.58
C ARG A 122 -18.41 22.49 5.25
N ARG A 123 -18.34 23.83 5.18
CA ARG A 123 -17.11 24.56 4.91
C ARG A 123 -16.14 24.40 6.08
N GLY A 124 -15.02 23.73 5.83
CA GLY A 124 -13.99 23.48 6.84
C GLY A 124 -14.02 22.08 7.44
N HIS A 125 -14.83 21.15 6.88
CA HIS A 125 -14.65 19.74 7.19
C HIS A 125 -13.23 19.30 6.84
N ILE A 126 -12.60 18.60 7.78
CA ILE A 126 -11.28 18.01 7.61
C ILE A 126 -11.38 16.73 6.78
N THR A 127 -10.37 16.50 5.93
CA THR A 127 -10.32 15.40 4.98
C THR A 127 -9.09 14.55 5.22
N ALA A 128 -9.21 13.26 4.89
CA ALA A 128 -8.08 12.34 4.78
C ALA A 128 -7.94 11.88 3.33
N ASP A 129 -6.70 11.80 2.85
CA ASP A 129 -6.39 11.32 1.50
C ASP A 129 -6.71 9.83 1.37
N VAL A 130 -7.33 9.47 0.26
CA VAL A 130 -7.66 8.10 -0.10
C VAL A 130 -6.76 7.67 -1.25
N GLU A 131 -5.77 6.83 -0.93
CA GLU A 131 -4.83 6.26 -1.91
C GLU A 131 -5.35 4.89 -2.36
N GLN A 132 -5.85 4.80 -3.60
CA GLN A 132 -6.38 3.58 -4.22
C GLN A 132 -5.59 3.21 -5.48
N LEU A 133 -5.33 1.92 -5.70
CA LEU A 133 -4.73 1.44 -6.95
C LEU A 133 -5.80 1.29 -8.02
N VAL A 134 -6.28 2.39 -8.57
CA VAL A 134 -7.34 2.41 -9.58
C VAL A 134 -6.76 2.34 -10.99
N CYS A 135 -7.46 1.70 -11.92
CA CYS A 135 -7.12 1.74 -13.33
C CYS A 135 -7.24 3.16 -13.89
N ALA A 136 -6.13 3.74 -14.36
CA ALA A 136 -6.06 5.10 -14.89
C ALA A 136 -6.87 5.34 -16.18
N ALA A 137 -7.40 4.30 -16.81
CA ALA A 137 -8.15 4.40 -18.07
C ALA A 137 -9.66 4.35 -17.87
N CYS A 138 -10.16 3.50 -16.96
CA CYS A 138 -11.60 3.37 -16.71
C CYS A 138 -12.04 3.95 -15.38
N ASP A 139 -11.15 4.14 -14.41
CA ASP A 139 -11.45 4.65 -13.06
C ASP A 139 -12.46 3.81 -12.23
N GLU A 140 -12.91 2.67 -12.76
CA GLU A 140 -13.97 1.83 -12.16
C GLU A 140 -13.45 0.63 -11.35
N ILE A 141 -12.31 0.08 -11.75
CA ILE A 141 -11.79 -1.16 -11.16
C ILE A 141 -10.34 -1.02 -10.73
N ILE A 142 -9.95 -1.91 -9.84
CA ILE A 142 -8.60 -1.95 -9.29
C ILE A 142 -7.62 -2.33 -10.40
N ALA A 143 -6.50 -1.62 -10.42
CA ALA A 143 -5.41 -1.92 -11.32
C ALA A 143 -4.77 -3.25 -10.94
N THR A 144 -4.52 -4.08 -11.95
CA THR A 144 -3.81 -5.36 -11.83
C THR A 144 -2.36 -5.24 -12.25
N CYS A 145 -2.04 -4.20 -13.02
CA CYS A 145 -0.71 -3.98 -13.57
C CYS A 145 -0.34 -2.50 -13.62
N GLN A 146 0.94 -2.25 -13.79
CA GLN A 146 1.54 -0.96 -14.03
C GLN A 146 2.23 -0.99 -15.40
N CYS A 147 2.09 0.09 -16.14
CA CYS A 147 2.97 0.34 -17.26
C CYS A 147 4.28 0.96 -16.73
N VAL A 148 5.42 0.30 -16.95
CA VAL A 148 6.71 0.77 -16.42
C VAL A 148 7.09 2.15 -16.96
N GLN A 149 6.93 2.37 -18.27
CA GLN A 149 7.31 3.62 -18.92
C GLN A 149 6.34 4.78 -18.67
N CYS A 150 5.03 4.51 -18.59
CA CYS A 150 4.04 5.54 -18.27
C CYS A 150 4.02 5.87 -16.77
N GLY A 151 4.45 4.95 -15.90
CA GLY A 151 4.25 5.04 -14.45
C GLY A 151 2.82 4.81 -13.98
N SER A 152 1.84 4.81 -14.89
CA SER A 152 0.41 4.65 -14.60
C SER A 152 -0.01 3.18 -14.39
N PHE A 153 -1.08 3.01 -13.62
CA PHE A 153 -1.66 1.72 -13.28
C PHE A 153 -2.92 1.42 -14.12
N PHE A 154 -3.09 0.17 -14.51
CA PHE A 154 -4.16 -0.29 -15.39
C PHE A 154 -4.70 -1.64 -14.93
N CYS A 155 -5.98 -1.90 -15.20
CA CYS A 155 -6.48 -3.27 -15.28
C CYS A 155 -5.97 -3.93 -16.57
N ASP A 156 -5.97 -5.26 -16.61
CA ASP A 156 -5.41 -6.01 -17.74
C ASP A 156 -6.06 -5.66 -19.09
N ASN A 157 -7.38 -5.49 -19.11
CA ASN A 157 -8.11 -5.13 -20.32
C ASN A 157 -7.74 -3.72 -20.81
N CYS A 158 -7.80 -2.74 -19.92
CA CYS A 158 -7.47 -1.36 -20.26
C CYS A 158 -6.00 -1.18 -20.64
N TYR A 159 -5.09 -1.97 -20.06
CA TYR A 159 -3.70 -1.97 -20.50
C TYR A 159 -3.60 -2.35 -21.97
N VAL A 160 -4.19 -3.48 -22.36
CA VAL A 160 -4.14 -3.98 -23.74
C VAL A 160 -4.81 -3.01 -24.71
N THR A 161 -6.00 -2.49 -24.39
CA THR A 161 -6.73 -1.59 -25.30
C THR A 161 -6.03 -0.23 -25.46
N THR A 162 -5.55 0.36 -24.36
CA THR A 162 -4.83 1.65 -24.37
C THR A 162 -3.51 1.53 -25.11
N HIS A 163 -2.76 0.45 -24.88
CA HIS A 163 -1.47 0.27 -25.52
C HIS A 163 -1.60 -0.19 -26.96
N ALA A 164 -2.60 -0.99 -27.32
CA ALA A 164 -2.82 -1.40 -28.71
C ALA A 164 -3.24 -0.22 -29.61
N SER A 165 -4.07 0.69 -29.10
CA SER A 165 -4.59 1.84 -29.86
C SER A 165 -3.55 2.91 -30.19
N ARG A 166 -2.38 2.88 -29.53
CA ARG A 166 -1.35 3.92 -29.62
C ARG A 166 0.01 3.33 -29.99
N PRO A 167 0.46 3.48 -31.25
CA PRO A 167 1.70 2.88 -31.73
C PRO A 167 2.93 3.21 -30.89
N GLU A 168 2.98 4.41 -30.31
CA GLU A 168 4.07 4.86 -29.45
C GLU A 168 4.19 4.05 -28.15
N LEU A 169 3.11 3.38 -27.72
CA LEU A 169 3.05 2.62 -26.48
C LEU A 169 3.29 1.11 -26.68
N HIS A 170 3.46 0.63 -27.91
CA HIS A 170 3.55 -0.82 -28.21
C HIS A 170 4.72 -1.51 -27.50
N ASN A 171 5.81 -0.77 -27.24
CA ASN A 171 7.01 -1.29 -26.58
C ASN A 171 7.00 -1.08 -25.06
N HIS A 172 5.90 -0.55 -24.51
CA HIS A 172 5.80 -0.38 -23.08
C HIS A 172 5.67 -1.73 -22.38
N LEU A 173 6.28 -1.82 -21.20
CA LEU A 173 6.37 -3.04 -20.43
C LEU A 173 5.25 -3.06 -19.38
N LYS A 174 4.57 -4.20 -19.32
CA LYS A 174 3.56 -4.50 -18.31
C LYS A 174 4.23 -5.11 -17.09
N ARG A 175 3.95 -4.56 -15.89
CA ARG A 175 4.35 -5.12 -14.60
C ARG A 175 3.13 -5.41 -13.74
N VAL A 176 2.89 -6.65 -13.36
CA VAL A 176 1.82 -7.04 -12.40
C VAL A 176 2.17 -6.53 -11.00
N ILE A 177 1.23 -5.86 -10.33
CA ILE A 177 1.46 -5.12 -9.07
C ILE A 177 1.86 -6.04 -7.90
N SER A 178 1.33 -7.26 -7.87
CA SER A 178 1.63 -8.25 -6.82
C SER A 178 2.54 -9.38 -7.31
N GLY A 179 3.12 -9.26 -8.51
CA GLY A 179 4.04 -10.26 -9.03
C GLY A 179 5.44 -10.09 -8.48
N LEU A 180 6.18 -11.20 -8.36
CA LEU A 180 7.60 -11.18 -8.01
C LEU A 180 8.39 -10.33 -9.02
N ILE A 181 9.42 -9.63 -8.57
CA ILE A 181 10.21 -8.70 -9.38
C ILE A 181 11.53 -9.37 -9.78
N CYS A 182 11.95 -9.16 -11.03
CA CYS A 182 13.27 -9.58 -11.48
C CYS A 182 14.36 -8.81 -10.73
N GLN A 183 15.25 -9.49 -10.02
CA GLN A 183 16.34 -8.88 -9.24
C GLN A 183 17.42 -8.25 -10.14
N GLU A 184 17.61 -8.75 -11.36
CA GLU A 184 18.62 -8.18 -12.27
C GLU A 184 18.18 -6.84 -12.87
N CYS A 185 16.92 -6.71 -13.29
CA CYS A 185 16.47 -5.51 -14.01
C CYS A 185 15.51 -4.64 -13.20
N GLU A 186 14.83 -5.14 -12.18
CA GLU A 186 13.85 -4.42 -11.34
C GLU A 186 12.62 -3.83 -12.08
N HIS A 187 12.58 -3.91 -13.41
CA HIS A 187 11.50 -3.34 -14.23
C HIS A 187 10.43 -4.37 -14.62
N LEU A 188 10.78 -5.66 -14.70
CA LEU A 188 9.88 -6.73 -15.15
C LEU A 188 9.52 -7.67 -14.01
N ASN A 189 8.37 -8.34 -14.13
CA ASN A 189 8.08 -9.46 -13.24
C ASN A 189 9.06 -10.61 -13.48
N ALA A 190 9.43 -11.27 -12.40
CA ALA A 190 10.16 -12.51 -12.45
C ALA A 190 9.24 -13.61 -12.97
N THR A 191 9.71 -14.30 -14.00
CA THR A 191 9.05 -15.45 -14.62
C THR A 191 9.89 -16.72 -14.46
N VAL A 192 11.12 -16.57 -13.95
CA VAL A 192 12.09 -17.63 -13.78
C VAL A 192 12.74 -17.48 -12.41
N LEU A 193 12.76 -18.56 -11.63
CA LEU A 193 13.59 -18.69 -10.43
C LEU A 193 14.75 -19.63 -10.78
N CYS A 194 15.98 -19.25 -10.48
CA CYS A 194 17.14 -20.13 -10.62
C CYS A 194 17.43 -20.79 -9.27
N GLU A 195 17.36 -22.12 -9.17
CA GLU A 195 17.56 -22.82 -7.89
C GLU A 195 19.01 -22.72 -7.39
N ASP A 196 19.99 -22.80 -8.30
CA ASP A 196 21.41 -22.73 -7.92
C ASP A 196 21.86 -21.33 -7.49
N CYS A 197 21.20 -20.29 -8.01
CA CYS A 197 21.48 -18.91 -7.63
C CYS A 197 20.59 -18.43 -6.48
N VAL A 198 19.42 -19.07 -6.30
CA VAL A 198 18.35 -18.63 -5.41
C VAL A 198 17.90 -17.19 -5.77
N ASP A 199 17.88 -16.90 -7.07
CA ASP A 199 17.63 -15.57 -7.60
C ASP A 199 16.45 -15.57 -8.59
N LEU A 200 15.71 -14.45 -8.58
CA LEU A 200 14.51 -14.23 -9.39
C LEU A 200 14.83 -13.40 -10.63
N PHE A 201 14.46 -13.92 -11.80
CA PHE A 201 14.75 -13.29 -13.10
C PHE A 201 13.51 -13.20 -13.98
N CYS A 202 13.44 -12.16 -14.81
CA CYS A 202 12.62 -12.20 -16.01
C CYS A 202 13.31 -13.11 -17.04
N THR A 203 12.54 -13.67 -17.97
CA THR A 203 13.06 -14.59 -19.00
C THR A 203 14.24 -13.99 -19.78
N GLN A 204 14.21 -12.68 -20.10
CA GLN A 204 15.28 -12.03 -20.85
C GLN A 204 16.59 -11.96 -20.05
N CYS A 205 16.53 -11.54 -18.78
CA CYS A 205 17.70 -11.50 -17.90
C CYS A 205 18.25 -12.90 -17.63
N PHE A 206 17.36 -13.88 -17.41
CA PHE A 206 17.76 -15.27 -17.24
C PHE A 206 18.54 -15.77 -18.45
N ILE A 207 18.02 -15.63 -19.68
CA ILE A 207 18.72 -16.06 -20.90
C ILE A 207 20.05 -15.33 -21.07
N LYS A 208 20.12 -14.02 -20.77
CA LYS A 208 21.36 -13.24 -20.89
C LYS A 208 22.44 -13.73 -19.93
N LEU A 209 22.10 -14.05 -18.68
CA LEU A 209 23.04 -14.42 -17.61
C LEU A 209 23.34 -15.92 -17.55
N HIS A 210 22.34 -16.76 -17.80
CA HIS A 210 22.40 -18.23 -17.74
C HIS A 210 22.61 -18.86 -19.12
N GLY A 211 22.48 -18.09 -20.20
CA GLY A 211 22.74 -18.57 -21.56
C GLY A 211 24.22 -18.72 -21.92
N ARG A 212 25.18 -18.53 -21.00
CA ARG A 212 26.64 -18.65 -21.25
C ARG A 212 27.39 -19.24 -20.05
N GLY A 213 28.54 -19.86 -20.33
CA GLY A 213 29.45 -20.37 -19.28
C GLY A 213 28.87 -21.52 -18.45
N ARG A 214 29.32 -21.63 -17.19
CA ARG A 214 28.90 -22.69 -16.26
C ARG A 214 27.42 -22.57 -15.84
N ARG A 215 26.88 -21.35 -15.85
CA ARG A 215 25.50 -21.04 -15.47
C ARG A 215 24.44 -21.65 -16.40
N ARG A 216 24.84 -22.15 -17.57
CA ARG A 216 23.95 -22.91 -18.49
C ARG A 216 23.41 -24.21 -17.90
N GLN A 217 24.09 -24.74 -16.90
CA GLN A 217 23.71 -25.99 -16.24
C GLN A 217 22.82 -25.75 -15.02
N HIS A 218 22.52 -24.49 -14.68
CA HIS A 218 21.69 -24.19 -13.53
C HIS A 218 20.24 -24.64 -13.79
N VAL A 219 19.63 -25.19 -12.75
CA VAL A 219 18.24 -25.60 -12.73
C VAL A 219 17.36 -24.37 -12.53
N HIS A 220 16.31 -24.27 -13.32
CA HIS A 220 15.38 -23.16 -13.26
C HIS A 220 13.93 -23.64 -13.17
N LEU A 221 13.14 -22.87 -12.42
CA LEU A 221 11.71 -23.04 -12.24
C LEU A 221 10.98 -21.92 -12.95
N SER A 222 9.75 -22.17 -13.37
CA SER A 222 8.88 -21.14 -13.97
C SER A 222 7.98 -20.53 -12.92
N ILE A 223 7.69 -19.24 -13.03
CA ILE A 223 6.81 -18.51 -12.11
C ILE A 223 5.66 -17.93 -12.92
N ASP A 224 4.43 -18.09 -12.44
CA ASP A 224 3.26 -17.47 -13.05
C ASP A 224 2.97 -16.06 -12.50
N ASN A 225 1.92 -15.43 -13.01
CA ASN A 225 1.53 -14.07 -12.61
C ASN A 225 0.96 -13.99 -11.17
N THR A 226 0.68 -15.14 -10.54
CA THR A 226 0.19 -15.24 -9.16
C THR A 226 1.30 -15.55 -8.17
N GLY A 227 2.55 -15.72 -8.65
CA GLY A 227 3.70 -16.07 -7.83
C GLY A 227 3.84 -17.57 -7.57
N GLN A 228 3.03 -18.42 -8.21
CA GLN A 228 3.17 -19.88 -8.11
C GLN A 228 4.38 -20.36 -8.89
N VAL A 229 5.12 -21.28 -8.28
CA VAL A 229 6.37 -21.84 -8.83
C VAL A 229 6.11 -23.22 -9.42
N PHE A 230 6.66 -23.48 -10.60
CA PHE A 230 6.50 -24.72 -11.34
C PHE A 230 7.85 -25.35 -11.69
N ARG A 231 8.00 -26.64 -11.39
CA ARG A 231 9.15 -27.48 -11.76
C ARG A 231 8.73 -28.43 -12.90
N GLY A 232 9.23 -28.18 -14.10
CA GLY A 232 8.88 -29.01 -15.28
C GLY A 232 7.38 -29.03 -15.59
N GLY A 233 6.64 -27.96 -15.26
CA GLY A 233 5.19 -27.85 -15.45
C GLY A 233 4.35 -28.36 -14.27
N PHE A 234 4.95 -28.93 -13.23
CA PHE A 234 4.25 -29.34 -12.02
C PHE A 234 4.37 -28.26 -10.95
N LEU A 235 3.26 -27.94 -10.27
CA LEU A 235 3.22 -26.99 -9.18
C LEU A 235 4.12 -27.46 -8.03
N VAL A 236 5.02 -26.60 -7.58
CA VAL A 236 5.86 -26.85 -6.40
C VAL A 236 5.02 -26.65 -5.13
N PRO A 237 5.12 -27.52 -4.12
CA PRO A 237 4.38 -27.37 -2.87
C PRO A 237 4.62 -26.00 -2.21
N PRO A 238 3.59 -25.35 -1.62
CA PRO A 238 3.72 -24.00 -1.06
C PRO A 238 4.83 -23.84 -0.02
N GLU A 239 5.04 -24.82 0.85
CA GLU A 239 6.10 -24.80 1.88
C GLU A 239 7.50 -24.77 1.25
N GLU A 240 7.70 -25.51 0.17
CA GLU A 240 8.96 -25.55 -0.57
C GLU A 240 9.15 -24.26 -1.38
N ALA A 241 8.10 -23.80 -2.05
CA ALA A 241 8.14 -22.57 -2.84
C ALA A 241 8.45 -21.35 -1.97
N GLN A 242 7.94 -21.31 -0.73
CA GLN A 242 8.20 -20.21 0.20
C GLN A 242 9.68 -20.12 0.57
N VAL A 243 10.33 -21.25 0.86
CA VAL A 243 11.78 -21.30 1.14
C VAL A 243 12.63 -20.85 -0.05
N LEU A 244 12.11 -21.02 -1.27
CA LEU A 244 12.81 -20.64 -2.50
C LEU A 244 12.62 -19.16 -2.90
N ILE A 245 11.60 -18.48 -2.35
CA ILE A 245 11.23 -17.11 -2.69
C ILE A 245 11.61 -16.11 -1.58
N ASP A 246 11.53 -16.52 -0.31
CA ASP A 246 11.88 -15.69 0.87
C ASP A 246 13.39 -15.50 1.03
#